data_AF-A0A930V5F3-F1
#
_entry.id   AF-A0A930V5F3-F1
#
_cell.length_a   1.000
_cell.length_b   1.000
_cell.length_c   1.000
_cell.angle_alpha   90.00
_cell.angle_beta   90.00
_cell.angle_gamma   90.00
#
_symmetry.space_group_name_H-M   'P 1'
#
loop_
_entity.id
_entity.type
_entity.pdbx_description
1 polymer ?
#
loop_
_entity_poly.entity_id
_entity_poly.type
_entity_poly.pdbx_seq_one_letter_code
_entity_poly.pdbx_strand_id
1 'polypeptide(L)' 'MYGALWRVLPGPWWLRLLVVLVLLAAVLFALVEWVFPLVNEIVPAPDVTVEEQ' A
#
# COMPACT_ATOMS: atom_id res chain seq x y z
N MET A 1 -12.53 18.72 -29.27
CA MET A 1 -11.14 18.35 -28.93
C MET A 1 -10.94 18.14 -27.42
N TYR A 2 -11.74 17.26 -26.79
CA TYR A 2 -11.49 16.66 -25.45
C TYR A 2 -11.86 15.15 -25.43
N GLY A 3 -12.26 14.61 -26.58
CA GLY A 3 -12.85 13.26 -26.69
C GLY A 3 -11.83 12.11 -26.76
N ALA A 4 -10.55 12.38 -27.03
CA ALA A 4 -9.52 11.33 -27.03
C ALA A 4 -9.11 10.94 -25.60
N LEU A 5 -9.08 11.90 -24.67
CA LEU A 5 -8.68 11.66 -23.28
C LEU A 5 -9.79 10.94 -22.47
N TRP A 6 -11.06 11.15 -22.83
CA TRP A 6 -12.21 10.44 -22.26
C TRP A 6 -12.47 9.05 -22.86
N ARG A 7 -11.74 8.66 -23.92
CA ARG A 7 -11.84 7.34 -24.57
C ARG A 7 -10.81 6.33 -24.06
N VAL A 8 -9.72 6.78 -23.43
CA VAL A 8 -8.67 5.91 -22.87
C VAL A 8 -9.06 5.32 -21.52
N LEU A 9 -10.03 5.93 -20.81
CA LEU A 9 -10.59 5.35 -19.61
C LEU A 9 -11.85 4.55 -19.95
N PRO A 10 -11.82 3.20 -19.97
CA PRO A 10 -13.04 2.42 -20.00
C PRO A 10 -13.70 2.53 -18.61
N GLY A 11 -14.68 3.42 -18.50
CA GLY A 11 -15.78 3.24 -17.56
C GLY A 11 -16.06 4.36 -16.54
N PRO A 12 -17.24 4.24 -15.88
CA PRO A 12 -17.79 5.19 -14.92
C PRO A 12 -16.83 5.52 -13.77
N TRP A 13 -17.08 6.63 -13.08
CA TRP A 13 -16.31 7.12 -11.93
C TRP A 13 -15.94 6.04 -10.90
N TRP A 14 -16.78 5.00 -10.75
CA TRP A 14 -16.54 3.83 -9.90
C TRP A 14 -15.31 3.00 -10.30
N LEU A 15 -15.01 2.84 -11.59
CA LEU A 15 -13.85 2.08 -12.07
C LEU A 15 -12.53 2.77 -11.72
N ARG A 16 -12.49 4.11 -11.81
CA ARG A 16 -11.34 4.89 -11.35
C ARG A 16 -11.12 4.71 -9.85
N LEU A 17 -12.20 4.73 -9.08
CA LEU A 17 -12.16 4.52 -7.63
C LEU A 17 -11.64 3.13 -7.29
N LEU A 18 -12.10 2.10 -8.00
CA LEU A 18 -11.61 0.72 -7.87
C LEU A 18 -10.11 0.62 -8.18
N VAL A 19 -9.63 1.24 -9.27
CA VAL A 19 -8.20 1.22 -9.64
C VAL A 19 -7.35 1.90 -8.56
N VAL A 20 -7.78 3.06 -8.06
CA VAL A 20 -7.07 3.75 -6.97
C VAL A 20 -7.05 2.90 -5.70
N LEU A 21 -8.17 2.25 -5.37
CA LEU A 21 -8.28 1.41 -4.19
C LEU A 21 -7.41 0.16 -4.29
N VAL A 22 -7.33 -0.46 -5.47
CA VAL A 22 -6.43 -1.60 -5.75
C VAL A 22 -4.97 -1.16 -5.68
N LEU A 23 -4.61 0.00 -6.24
CA LEU A 23 -3.25 0.54 -6.11
C LEU A 23 -2.90 0.81 -4.65
N LEU A 24 -3.81 1.38 -3.88
CA LEU A 24 -3.61 1.64 -2.45
C LEU A 24 -3.40 0.33 -1.69
N ALA A 25 -4.23 -0.67 -1.94
CA ALA A 25 -4.11 -2.00 -1.34
C ALA A 25 -2.79 -2.68 -1.72
N ALA A 26 -2.36 -2.57 -2.98
CA ALA A 26 -1.08 -3.11 -3.43
C ALA A 26 0.11 -2.45 -2.74
N VAL A 27 0.05 -1.12 -2.54
CA VAL A 27 1.08 -0.39 -1.78
C VAL A 27 1.11 -0.84 -0.33
N LEU A 28 -0.05 -0.89 0.34
CA LEU A 28 -0.13 -1.35 1.75
C LEU A 28 0.38 -2.79 1.90
N PHE A 29 -0.01 -3.68 1.00
CA PHE A 29 0.47 -5.06 0.96
C PHE A 29 1.99 -5.09 0.81
N ALA A 30 2.53 -4.28 -0.11
CA ALA A 30 3.96 -4.23 -0.32
C ALA A 30 4.73 -3.67 0.88
N LEU A 31 4.17 -2.69 1.59
CA LEU A 31 4.76 -2.20 2.83
C LEU A 31 4.79 -3.28 3.91
N VAL A 32 3.73 -4.07 4.06
CA VAL A 32 3.68 -5.12 5.08
C VAL A 32 4.57 -6.30 4.73
N GLU A 33 4.56 -6.75 3.48
CA GLU A 33 5.29 -7.97 3.08
C GLU A 33 6.78 -7.70 2.84
N TRP A 34 7.16 -6.53 2.31
CA TRP A 34 8.56 -6.23 1.97
C TRP A 34 9.20 -5.16 2.84
N VAL A 35 8.50 -4.07 3.13
CA VAL A 35 9.12 -2.96 3.88
C VAL A 35 9.24 -3.29 5.36
N PHE A 36 8.22 -3.92 5.96
CA PHE A 36 8.26 -4.33 7.36
C PHE A 36 9.43 -5.26 7.69
N PRO A 37 9.68 -6.38 6.98
CA PRO A 37 10.83 -7.24 7.30
C PRO A 37 12.17 -6.52 7.12
N LEU A 38 12.31 -5.71 6.06
CA LEU A 38 13.52 -4.92 5.83
C LEU A 38 13.77 -3.92 6.98
N VAL A 39 12.72 -3.28 7.48
CA VAL A 39 12.82 -2.36 8.62
C VAL A 39 13.12 -3.12 9.91
N ASN A 40 12.50 -4.28 10.12
CA ASN A 40 12.71 -5.12 11.30
C ASN A 40 14.15 -5.64 11.42
N GLU A 41 14.88 -5.77 10.31
CA GLU A 41 16.32 -6.10 10.33
C GLU A 41 17.19 -4.96 10.90
N ILE A 42 16.75 -3.72 10.77
CA ILE A 42 17.53 -2.52 11.10
C ILE A 42 17.08 -1.93 12.44
N VAL A 43 15.81 -2.15 12.83
CA VAL A 43 15.24 -1.64 14.07
C VAL A 43 15.64 -2.55 15.23
N PRO A 44 16.38 -2.04 16.24
CA PRO A 44 16.68 -2.80 17.44
C PRO A 44 15.37 -3.17 18.15
N ALA A 45 15.28 -4.41 18.63
CA ALA A 45 14.17 -4.79 19.49
C ALA A 45 14.17 -3.86 20.71
N PRO A 46 13.03 -3.25 21.07
CA PRO A 46 12.94 -2.46 22.29
C PRO A 46 13.21 -3.36 23.49
N ASP A 47 13.97 -2.84 24.45
CA ASP A 47 14.24 -3.52 25.72
C ASP A 47 12.91 -3.74 26.46
N VAL A 48 12.37 -4.97 26.35
CA VAL A 48 11.25 -5.40 27.17
C VAL A 48 11.78 -5.59 28.57
N THR A 49 11.61 -4.59 29.45
CA THR A 49 11.85 -4.72 30.90
C THR A 49 10.77 -5.58 31.57
N VAL A 50 10.35 -6.67 30.93
CA VAL A 50 9.72 -7.76 31.65
C VAL A 50 10.88 -8.49 32.30
N GLU A 51 11.20 -8.08 33.52
CA GLU A 51 11.91 -8.97 34.43
C GLU A 51 11.11 -10.28 34.42
N GLU A 52 11.69 -11.33 33.83
CA GLU A 52 11.17 -12.69 33.98
C GLU A 52 11.10 -12.98 35.48
N GLN A 53 9.92 -12.82 36.06
CA GLN A 53 9.56 -13.32 37.38
C GLN A 53 8.86 -14.67 37.25
#